data_AF-A0A183AXY4-F1
#
_entry.id   AF-A0A183AXY4-F1
#
_cell.length_a   1.000
_cell.length_b   1.000
_cell.length_c   1.000
_cell.angle_alpha   90.00
_cell.angle_beta   90.00
_cell.angle_gamma   90.00
#
_symmetry.space_group_name_H-M   'P 1'
#
loop_
_entity.id
_entity.type
_entity.pdbx_description
1 polymer ?
#
loop_
_entity_poly.entity_id
_entity_poly.type
_entity_poly.pdbx_seq_one_letter_code
_entity_poly.pdbx_strand_id
1 'polypeptide(L)'
;MEKGLAEPDVVICLTPDEIEDLHHRSGYGEERYETDDFQHRVMENYLRLAEEAKSNTEAALDSDQPEWHFVQATNKSVDEVHKCIMSIVTNKLRSMKIPYITDQTS
;
A
#
# COMPACT_ATOMS: atom_id res chain seq x y z
N MET A 1 -7.49 10.10 -7.82
CA MET A 1 -8.38 8.96 -7.54
C MET A 1 -9.28 8.71 -8.72
N GLU A 2 -9.39 7.45 -9.15
CA GLU A 2 -10.40 7.05 -10.12
C GLU A 2 -11.78 7.20 -9.47
N LYS A 3 -12.64 8.02 -10.07
CA LYS A 3 -13.96 8.32 -9.52
C LYS A 3 -14.84 7.07 -9.62
N GLY A 4 -15.30 6.58 -8.46
CA GLY A 4 -16.29 5.49 -8.37
C GLY A 4 -15.73 4.13 -7.97
N LEU A 5 -14.42 3.99 -7.71
CA LEU A 5 -13.87 2.80 -7.07
C LEU A 5 -14.00 2.90 -5.53
N ALA A 6 -14.19 1.75 -4.89
CA ALA A 6 -14.16 1.66 -3.44
C ALA A 6 -12.75 2.01 -2.94
N GLU A 7 -12.69 2.92 -1.97
CA GLU A 7 -11.44 3.33 -1.35
C GLU A 7 -10.92 2.23 -0.42
N PRO A 8 -9.62 1.86 -0.50
CA PRO A 8 -9.06 0.89 0.41
C PRO A 8 -8.82 1.51 1.81
N ASP A 9 -8.99 0.71 2.86
CA ASP A 9 -8.64 1.11 4.22
C ASP A 9 -7.12 1.16 4.45
N VAL A 10 -6.38 0.32 3.72
CA VAL A 10 -4.93 0.16 3.81
C VAL A 10 -4.35 -0.20 2.44
N VAL A 11 -3.21 0.39 2.09
CA VAL A 11 -2.41 0.02 0.92
C VAL A 11 -1.03 -0.42 1.39
N ILE A 12 -0.62 -1.62 1.00
CA ILE A 12 0.68 -2.19 1.36
C ILE A 12 1.50 -2.35 0.08
N CYS A 13 2.54 -1.53 -0.06
CA CYS A 13 3.49 -1.58 -1.17
C CYS A 13 4.68 -2.46 -0.78
N LEU A 14 4.87 -3.59 -1.47
CA LEU A 14 6.06 -4.42 -1.30
C LEU A 14 7.18 -3.89 -2.18
N THR A 15 8.25 -3.39 -1.57
CA THR A 15 9.36 -2.76 -2.29
C THR A 15 10.59 -3.67 -2.28
N PRO A 16 11.44 -3.60 -3.32
CA PRO A 16 12.80 -4.08 -3.17
C PRO A 16 13.60 -3.15 -2.23
N ASP A 17 14.84 -3.53 -1.88
CA ASP A 17 15.79 -2.62 -1.22
C ASP A 17 16.37 -1.65 -2.26
N GLU A 18 16.83 -2.21 -3.39
CA GLU A 18 17.32 -1.51 -4.57
C GLU A 18 16.61 -2.02 -5.83
N ILE A 19 16.44 -1.20 -6.88
CA ILE A 19 15.72 -1.63 -8.10
C ILE A 19 16.43 -2.82 -8.77
N GLU A 20 17.74 -2.87 -8.65
CA GLU A 20 18.63 -3.93 -9.11
C GLU A 20 18.30 -5.29 -8.48
N ASP A 21 17.70 -5.32 -7.28
CA ASP A 21 17.25 -6.57 -6.66
C ASP A 21 16.20 -7.30 -7.50
N LEU A 22 15.44 -6.57 -8.32
CA LEU A 22 14.40 -7.14 -9.18
C LEU A 22 14.99 -8.10 -10.22
N HIS A 23 16.27 -7.92 -10.61
CA HIS A 23 16.95 -8.77 -11.60
C HIS A 23 17.13 -10.21 -11.12
N HIS A 24 17.18 -10.42 -9.81
CA HIS A 24 17.30 -11.76 -9.21
C HIS A 24 15.98 -12.54 -9.23
N ARG A 25 14.87 -11.89 -9.60
CA ARG A 25 13.58 -12.56 -9.76
C ARG A 25 13.54 -13.27 -11.11
N SER A 26 13.12 -14.53 -11.09
CA SER A 26 12.97 -15.31 -12.31
C SER A 26 12.05 -14.59 -13.31
N GLY A 27 12.54 -14.37 -14.52
CA GLY A 27 11.76 -13.77 -15.62
C GLY A 27 11.79 -12.24 -15.70
N TYR A 28 12.53 -11.53 -14.84
CA TYR A 28 12.62 -10.08 -14.95
C TYR A 28 13.26 -9.65 -16.28
N GLY A 29 12.55 -8.79 -17.02
CA GLY A 29 12.94 -8.28 -18.33
C GLY A 29 12.21 -8.98 -19.49
N GLU A 30 11.36 -9.97 -19.22
CA GLU A 30 10.53 -10.63 -20.23
C GLU A 30 9.25 -9.83 -20.52
N GLU A 31 8.76 -9.04 -19.57
CA GLU A 31 7.58 -8.19 -19.75
C GLU A 31 7.94 -6.73 -20.13
N ARG A 32 6.97 -6.05 -20.76
CA ARG A 32 7.14 -4.70 -21.34
C ARG A 32 7.68 -3.65 -20.35
N TYR A 33 7.33 -3.76 -19.07
CA TYR A 33 7.60 -2.75 -18.05
C TYR A 33 8.74 -3.12 -17.11
N GLU A 34 9.39 -4.26 -17.32
CA GLU A 34 10.47 -4.76 -16.47
C GLU A 34 11.82 -4.19 -16.91
N THR A 35 11.92 -2.85 -16.88
CA THR A 35 13.16 -2.13 -17.12
C THR A 35 13.44 -1.19 -15.96
N ASP A 36 14.71 -1.02 -15.61
CA ASP A 36 15.11 -0.31 -14.38
C ASP A 36 14.65 1.15 -14.39
N ASP A 37 14.82 1.84 -15.52
CA ASP A 37 14.35 3.22 -15.70
C ASP A 37 12.83 3.33 -15.50
N PHE A 38 12.07 2.34 -15.96
CA PHE A 38 10.62 2.34 -15.81
C PHE A 38 10.23 2.01 -14.36
N GLN A 39 10.87 1.03 -13.74
CA GLN A 39 10.62 0.64 -12.36
C GLN A 39 10.97 1.76 -11.37
N HIS A 40 12.04 2.52 -11.60
CA HIS A 40 12.35 3.74 -10.84
C HIS A 40 11.20 4.75 -10.89
N ARG A 41 10.71 5.07 -12.09
CA ARG A 41 9.60 6.01 -12.28
C ARG A 41 8.29 5.50 -11.67
N VAL A 42 8.07 4.18 -11.69
CA VAL A 42 6.93 3.56 -11.01
C VAL A 42 7.04 3.78 -9.51
N MET A 43 8.20 3.51 -8.91
CA MET A 43 8.43 3.74 -7.47
C MET A 43 8.20 5.19 -7.05
N GLU A 44 8.74 6.16 -7.82
CA GLU A 44 8.51 7.59 -7.59
C GLU A 44 7.02 7.95 -7.62
N ASN A 45 6.25 7.35 -8.54
CA ASN A 45 4.82 7.59 -8.60
C ASN A 45 4.07 6.99 -7.41
N TYR A 46 4.44 5.79 -6.94
CA TYR A 46 3.85 5.21 -5.73
C TYR A 46 4.10 6.08 -4.50
N LEU A 47 5.32 6.61 -4.34
CA LEU A 47 5.66 7.55 -3.27
C LEU A 47 4.84 8.83 -3.36
N ARG A 48 4.72 9.41 -4.56
CA ARG A 48 3.91 10.61 -4.79
C ARG A 48 2.43 10.38 -4.46
N LEU A 49 1.86 9.25 -4.88
CA LEU A 49 0.46 8.90 -4.60
C LEU A 49 0.19 8.73 -3.10
N ALA A 50 1.13 8.11 -2.37
CA ALA A 50 1.03 7.97 -0.92
C ALA A 50 1.07 9.34 -0.21
N GLU A 51 1.91 10.27 -0.68
CA GLU A 51 2.02 11.61 -0.12
C GLU A 51 0.79 12.48 -0.42
N GLU A 52 0.27 12.39 -1.65
CA GLU A 52 -0.98 13.06 -2.03
C GLU A 52 -2.16 12.58 -1.18
N ALA A 53 -2.25 11.27 -0.89
CA ALA A 53 -3.28 10.73 0.00
C ALA A 53 -3.18 11.31 1.43
N LYS A 54 -1.97 11.47 1.96
CA LYS A 54 -1.75 12.09 3.28
C LYS A 54 -2.11 13.57 3.29
N SER A 55 -1.64 14.33 2.31
CA SER A 55 -1.89 15.78 2.21
C SER A 55 -3.40 16.10 2.10
N ASN A 56 -4.16 15.26 1.39
CA ASN A 56 -5.62 15.38 1.32
C ASN A 56 -6.33 15.11 2.65
N THR A 57 -5.68 14.36 3.56
CA THR A 57 -6.20 14.07 4.90
C THR A 57 -6.04 15.27 5.83
N GLU A 58 -4.93 16.00 5.76
CA GLU A 58 -4.71 17.19 6.59
C GLU A 58 -5.67 18.35 6.22
N ALA A 59 -6.04 18.44 4.94
CA ALA A 59 -6.97 19.45 4.44
C ALA A 59 -8.45 19.11 4.71
N ALA A 60 -8.79 17.83 4.84
CA ALA A 60 -10.14 17.35 5.11
C ALA A 60 -10.18 16.71 6.50
N LEU A 61 -10.68 17.45 7.49
CA LEU A 61 -10.80 17.09 8.92
C LEU A 61 -11.49 15.74 9.25
N ASP A 62 -11.88 14.94 8.25
CA ASP A 62 -12.64 13.70 8.42
C ASP A 62 -12.49 12.71 7.23
N SER A 63 -11.38 12.75 6.46
CA SER A 63 -11.24 11.83 5.32
C SER A 63 -10.63 10.48 5.72
N ASP A 64 -11.37 9.41 5.44
CA ASP A 64 -11.01 8.01 5.67
C ASP A 64 -10.06 7.51 4.55
N GLN A 65 -8.96 8.25 4.34
CA GLN A 65 -7.98 7.92 3.30
C GLN A 65 -7.18 6.66 3.65
N PRO A 66 -6.73 5.88 2.65
CA PRO A 66 -5.94 4.68 2.88
C PRO A 66 -4.67 4.99 3.67
N GLU A 67 -4.39 4.13 4.66
CA GLU A 67 -3.09 4.12 5.30
C GLU A 67 -2.07 3.40 4.38
N TRP A 68 -1.02 4.12 3.97
CA TRP A 68 0.01 3.57 3.08
C TRP A 68 1.20 3.03 3.89
N HIS A 69 1.57 1.77 3.63
CA HIS A 69 2.74 1.12 4.21
C HIS A 69 3.68 0.62 3.11
N PHE A 70 4.96 0.95 3.23
CA PHE A 70 6.02 0.43 2.37
C PHE A 70 6.77 -0.66 3.14
N VAL A 71 6.76 -1.88 2.62
CA VAL A 71 7.40 -3.04 3.22
C VAL A 71 8.50 -3.52 2.28
N GLN A 72 9.75 -3.24 2.66
CA GLN A 72 10.93 -3.76 1.98
C GLN A 72 10.96 -5.29 2.12
N ALA A 73 11.06 -6.00 0.99
CA ALA A 73 10.88 -7.44 0.87
C ALA A 73 12.12 -8.22 0.40
N THR A 74 13.13 -7.56 -0.21
CA THR A 74 14.42 -8.21 -0.52
C THR A 74 15.11 -8.70 0.76
N ASN A 75 15.87 -9.79 0.68
CA ASN A 75 16.65 -10.34 1.79
C ASN A 75 15.80 -10.76 3.01
N LYS A 76 14.50 -10.93 2.81
CA LYS A 76 13.57 -11.47 3.80
C LYS A 76 12.95 -12.76 3.28
N SER A 77 12.74 -13.70 4.18
CA SER A 77 11.93 -14.87 3.90
C SER A 77 10.46 -14.48 3.71
N VAL A 78 9.72 -15.34 3.02
CA VAL A 78 8.26 -15.20 2.86
C VAL A 78 7.57 -15.08 4.23
N ASP A 79 8.01 -15.85 5.23
CA ASP A 79 7.44 -15.83 6.58
C ASP A 79 7.68 -14.50 7.31
N GLU A 80 8.83 -13.85 7.12
CA GLU A 80 9.13 -12.55 7.72
C GLU A 80 8.28 -11.44 7.09
N VAL A 81 8.18 -11.43 5.77
CA VAL A 81 7.30 -10.49 5.05
C VAL A 81 5.84 -10.71 5.45
N HIS A 82 5.41 -11.97 5.51
CA HIS A 82 4.06 -12.35 5.95
C HIS A 82 3.76 -11.83 7.36
N LYS A 83 4.65 -12.05 8.33
CA LYS A 83 4.48 -11.53 9.71
C LYS A 83 4.37 -10.01 9.74
N CYS A 84 5.16 -9.31 8.93
CA CYS A 84 5.09 -7.85 8.81
C CYS A 84 3.72 -7.38 8.28
N ILE A 85 3.26 -7.98 7.17
CA ILE A 85 1.94 -7.69 6.61
C ILE A 85 0.83 -7.96 7.62
N MET A 86 0.87 -9.12 8.29
CA MET A 86 -0.14 -9.50 9.29
C MET A 86 -0.16 -8.54 10.47
N SER A 87 0.99 -8.01 10.89
CA SER A 87 1.05 -6.99 11.94
C SER A 87 0.33 -5.70 11.51
N ILE A 88 0.56 -5.24 10.28
CA ILE A 88 -0.10 -4.04 9.72
C ILE A 88 -1.62 -4.25 9.67
N VAL A 89 -2.05 -5.35 9.05
CA VAL A 89 -3.47 -5.68 8.90
C VAL A 89 -4.17 -5.82 10.25
N THR A 90 -3.56 -6.54 11.19
CA THR A 90 -4.14 -6.74 12.53
C THR A 90 -4.29 -5.43 13.29
N ASN A 91 -3.33 -4.50 13.14
CA ASN A 91 -3.42 -3.18 13.77
C ASN A 91 -4.54 -2.34 13.15
N LYS A 92 -4.66 -2.33 11.82
CA LYS A 92 -5.76 -1.62 11.14
C LYS A 92 -7.13 -2.17 11.56
N LEU A 93 -7.30 -3.50 11.55
CA LEU A 93 -8.57 -4.13 11.96
C LEU A 93 -8.96 -3.79 13.41
N ARG A 94 -7.99 -3.57 14.31
CA ARG A 94 -8.25 -3.16 15.70
C ARG A 94 -8.62 -1.68 15.84
N SER A 95 -8.13 -0.82 14.94
CA SER A 95 -8.42 0.62 14.98
C SER A 95 -9.71 0.99 14.24
N MET A 96 -10.20 0.10 13.37
CA MET A 96 -11.47 0.28 12.67
C MET A 96 -12.64 0.38 13.65
N LYS A 97 -13.37 1.50 13.57
CA LYS A 97 -14.64 1.67 14.29
C LYS A 97 -15.70 0.88 13.53
N ILE A 98 -16.31 -0.11 14.18
CA ILE A 98 -17.48 -0.78 13.63
C ILE A 98 -18.65 0.23 13.65
N PRO A 99 -19.30 0.55 12.52
CA PRO A 99 -20.48 1.40 12.55
C PRO A 99 -21.57 0.70 13.34
N TYR A 100 -22.02 1.33 14.43
CA TYR A 100 -23.21 0.90 15.17
C TYR A 100 -24.43 1.06 14.27
N ILE A 101 -25.11 -0.03 13.95
CA ILE A 101 -26.47 0.03 13.40
C ILE A 101 -27.38 0.32 14.59
N THR A 102 -27.91 1.53 14.68
CA THR A 102 -29.06 1.79 15.55
C THR A 102 -30.30 1.33 14.80
N ASP A 103 -30.86 0.20 15.21
CA ASP A 103 -32.24 -0.15 14.84
C ASP A 103 -33.15 0.95 15.40
N GLN A 104 -33.56 1.87 14.53
CA GLN A 104 -34.65 2.80 14.79
C GLN A 104 -35.94 1.96 14.82
N THR A 105 -36.19 1.32 15.95
CA THR A 105 -37.52 0.81 16.31
C THR A 105 -38.24 1.92 17.06
N SER A 106 -39.16 2.60 16.39
CA SER A 106 -40.45 3.10 16.91
C SER A 106 -41.28 3.69 15.79
#